data_AF-A0A8C3URG9-F1
#
_entry.id   AF-A0A8C3URG9-F1
#
_cell.length_a   1.000
_cell.length_b   1.000
_cell.length_c   1.000
_cell.angle_alpha   90.00
_cell.angle_beta   90.00
_cell.angle_gamma   90.00
#
_symmetry.space_group_name_H-M   'P 1'
#
loop_
_entity.id
_entity.type
_entity.pdbx_description
1 polymer ?
#
loop_
_entity_poly.entity_id
_entity_poly.type
_entity_poly.pdbx_seq_one_letter_code
_entity_poly.pdbx_strand_id
1 'polypeptide(L)'
;IRKNEVYGDTRHEVSVYVKVFTNSPFLVCMDLALSQERIIDPNYLWIGPDGTDLRGQGYVNLTETGKLMVMGFRVSMSGAYTCTLSHKVIETTTQQEIEMVEAYKFMVYAYREADHAYQMSVRFSTTLCRQKTDGLFVSKLIKILQSTISHLTCHITKSSYKCHSIRTPKNGLQYELFVNFLVNPFAPGWEEICQKVPYDCEDVTNRRVRQAAERIGKFFHQLKHVLKNEFHAVPTIQYVDNSFSMTPIDSCRPGFGKSHHTHQNCASCCVVCVPGTYSPNNEVTCRTCASPQARVYGAEFCY
;
A
#
# COMPACT_ATOMS: atom_id res chain seq x y z
N ILE A 1 -21.02 5.57 16.68
CA ILE A 1 -20.57 5.03 15.37
C ILE A 1 -20.07 3.61 15.61
N ARG A 2 -20.82 2.59 15.17
CA ARG A 2 -20.32 1.21 15.20
C ARG A 2 -19.18 1.13 14.18
N LYS A 3 -18.03 0.57 14.56
CA LYS A 3 -16.74 0.61 13.82
C LYS A 3 -16.74 0.04 12.39
N ASN A 4 -17.88 -0.38 11.83
CA ASN A 4 -17.96 -1.09 10.55
C ASN A 4 -19.14 -0.66 9.66
N GLU A 5 -19.69 0.54 9.88
CA GLU A 5 -20.82 1.08 9.13
C GLU A 5 -20.45 2.44 8.51
N VAL A 6 -20.81 2.63 7.24
CA VAL A 6 -20.62 3.88 6.49
C VAL A 6 -21.99 4.38 6.05
N TYR A 7 -22.37 5.56 6.53
CA TYR A 7 -23.64 6.19 6.21
C TYR A 7 -23.58 6.94 4.89
N GLY A 8 -24.72 7.00 4.20
CA GLY A 8 -24.87 7.80 3.00
C GLY A 8 -24.94 9.30 3.31
N ASP A 9 -24.82 10.10 2.26
CA ASP A 9 -25.04 11.54 2.30
C ASP A 9 -25.83 11.92 1.03
N THR A 10 -26.86 12.74 1.17
CA THR A 10 -27.72 13.18 0.05
C THR A 10 -27.10 14.32 -0.77
N ARG A 11 -26.10 15.01 -0.22
CA ARG A 11 -25.44 16.17 -0.82
C ARG A 11 -24.18 15.77 -1.58
N HIS A 12 -23.44 14.78 -1.08
CA HIS A 12 -22.16 14.37 -1.65
C HIS A 12 -22.02 12.85 -1.75
N GLU A 13 -21.21 12.42 -2.72
CA GLU A 13 -20.84 11.02 -2.86
C GLU A 13 -19.84 10.59 -1.78
N VAL A 14 -20.08 9.43 -1.16
CA VAL A 14 -19.24 8.91 -0.07
C VAL A 14 -18.19 7.95 -0.63
N SER A 15 -16.90 8.32 -0.53
CA SER A 15 -15.80 7.44 -0.93
C SER A 15 -15.54 6.35 0.13
N VAL A 16 -15.56 5.09 -0.28
CA VAL A 16 -15.28 3.91 0.55
C VAL A 16 -14.10 3.14 -0.02
N TYR A 17 -13.16 2.73 0.83
CA TYR A 17 -11.98 1.96 0.43
C TYR A 17 -12.08 0.56 1.00
N VAL A 18 -11.97 -0.47 0.15
CA VAL A 18 -12.08 -1.87 0.53
C VAL A 18 -10.82 -2.63 0.12
N LYS A 19 -10.18 -3.32 1.07
CA LYS A 19 -9.00 -4.13 0.78
C LYS A 19 -9.40 -5.28 -0.13
N VAL A 20 -8.64 -5.54 -1.19
CA VAL A 20 -8.96 -6.62 -2.13
C VAL A 20 -9.06 -7.96 -1.38
N PHE A 21 -10.06 -8.75 -1.78
CA PHE A 21 -10.44 -10.04 -1.21
C PHE A 21 -10.96 -10.02 0.23
N THR A 22 -11.29 -8.84 0.76
CA THR A 22 -11.98 -8.69 2.05
C THR A 22 -13.44 -8.29 1.83
N ASN A 23 -14.24 -8.35 2.90
CA ASN A 23 -15.61 -7.83 2.83
C ASN A 23 -15.58 -6.31 3.02
N SER A 24 -16.46 -5.60 2.33
CA SER A 24 -16.67 -4.18 2.56
C SER A 24 -17.21 -3.93 3.98
N PRO A 25 -17.06 -2.72 4.54
CA PRO A 25 -17.94 -2.29 5.63
C PRO A 25 -19.40 -2.33 5.16
N PHE A 26 -20.33 -2.31 6.11
CA PHE A 26 -21.75 -2.13 5.77
C PHE A 26 -21.99 -0.71 5.28
N LEU A 27 -22.46 -0.57 4.04
CA LEU A 27 -22.98 0.68 3.50
C LEU A 27 -24.44 0.81 3.93
N VAL A 28 -24.77 1.93 4.57
CA VAL A 28 -26.09 2.18 5.15
C VAL A 28 -26.86 3.10 4.21
N CYS A 29 -28.03 2.65 3.75
CA CYS A 29 -28.91 3.38 2.83
C CYS A 29 -29.73 4.47 3.53
N MET A 30 -29.03 5.36 4.23
CA MET A 30 -29.58 6.55 4.90
C MET A 30 -28.40 7.38 5.43
N ASP A 31 -28.63 8.66 5.66
CA ASP A 31 -27.68 9.45 6.44
C ASP A 31 -27.76 9.15 7.94
N LEU A 32 -26.81 9.70 8.69
CA LEU A 32 -26.75 9.48 10.13
C LEU A 32 -27.96 10.07 10.86
N ALA A 33 -28.54 11.18 10.39
CA ALA A 33 -29.65 11.84 11.04
C ALA A 33 -30.93 11.01 10.91
N LEU A 34 -31.29 10.64 9.67
CA LEU A 34 -32.46 9.80 9.39
C LEU A 34 -32.37 8.44 10.09
N SER A 35 -31.16 7.89 10.27
CA SER A 35 -30.94 6.64 11.00
C SER A 35 -31.33 6.69 12.49
N GLN A 36 -31.51 7.89 13.05
CA GLN A 36 -31.97 8.11 14.42
C GLN A 36 -33.47 8.41 14.50
N GLU A 37 -34.16 8.50 13.37
CA GLU A 37 -35.58 8.78 13.29
C GLU A 37 -36.41 7.51 13.11
N ARG A 38 -37.71 7.62 13.43
CA ARG A 38 -38.67 6.56 13.13
C ARG A 38 -39.19 6.76 11.72
N ILE A 39 -38.84 5.84 10.83
CA ILE A 39 -39.40 5.73 9.48
C ILE A 39 -40.42 4.59 9.41
N ILE A 40 -41.41 4.71 8.53
CA ILE A 40 -42.50 3.73 8.36
C ILE A 40 -42.33 3.05 6.99
N ASP A 41 -42.58 1.74 6.95
CA ASP A 41 -42.55 0.91 5.73
C ASP A 41 -41.32 1.13 4.82
N PRO A 42 -40.07 1.06 5.35
CA PRO A 42 -38.90 1.34 4.52
C PRO A 42 -38.68 0.26 3.47
N ASN A 43 -38.40 0.69 2.25
CA ASN A 43 -38.01 -0.14 1.12
C ASN A 43 -36.67 0.34 0.55
N TYR A 44 -35.78 -0.61 0.26
CA TYR A 44 -34.40 -0.34 -0.15
C TYR A 44 -34.11 -0.97 -1.50
N LEU A 45 -33.60 -0.18 -2.44
CA LEU A 45 -33.10 -0.65 -3.73
C LEU A 45 -31.63 -0.31 -3.86
N TRP A 46 -30.79 -1.33 -4.08
CA TRP A 46 -29.36 -1.16 -4.27
C TRP A 46 -28.97 -1.50 -5.72
N ILE A 47 -28.30 -0.56 -6.38
CA ILE A 47 -27.77 -0.71 -7.73
C ILE A 47 -26.24 -0.71 -7.67
N GLY A 48 -25.64 -1.72 -8.31
CA GLY A 48 -24.21 -1.90 -8.42
C GLY A 48 -23.53 -1.05 -9.51
N PRO A 49 -22.19 -1.12 -9.60
CA PRO A 49 -21.38 -0.31 -10.51
C PRO A 49 -21.59 -0.63 -11.99
N ASP A 50 -22.13 -1.80 -12.29
CA ASP A 50 -22.52 -2.25 -13.63
C ASP A 50 -23.99 -1.95 -13.96
N GLY A 51 -24.71 -1.27 -13.05
CA GLY A 51 -26.14 -0.96 -13.19
C GLY A 51 -27.08 -2.09 -12.79
N THR A 52 -26.57 -3.19 -12.22
CA THR A 52 -27.40 -4.33 -11.81
C THR A 52 -28.06 -4.13 -10.45
N ASP A 53 -29.27 -4.68 -10.30
CA ASP A 53 -29.90 -4.82 -8.98
C ASP A 53 -29.14 -5.86 -8.15
N LEU A 54 -28.70 -5.45 -6.97
CA LEU A 54 -27.90 -6.28 -6.09
C LEU A 54 -28.74 -7.28 -5.27
N ARG A 55 -30.08 -7.20 -5.29
CA ARG A 55 -30.94 -8.15 -4.58
C ARG A 55 -30.75 -9.58 -5.13
N GLY A 56 -30.46 -10.51 -4.21
CA GLY A 56 -30.25 -11.92 -4.55
C GLY A 56 -28.89 -12.27 -5.17
N GLN A 57 -27.97 -11.31 -5.29
CA GLN A 57 -26.62 -11.58 -5.79
C GLN A 57 -25.80 -12.34 -4.73
N GLY A 58 -25.17 -13.45 -5.11
CA GLY A 58 -24.43 -14.32 -4.17
C GLY A 58 -23.16 -13.70 -3.56
N TYR A 59 -22.71 -12.56 -4.09
CA TYR A 59 -21.53 -11.82 -3.61
C TYR A 59 -21.90 -10.61 -2.73
N VAL A 60 -23.18 -10.44 -2.37
CA VAL A 60 -23.61 -9.38 -1.45
C VAL A 60 -24.37 -9.96 -0.26
N ASN A 61 -24.28 -9.26 0.87
CA ASN A 61 -25.10 -9.48 2.04
C ASN A 61 -25.95 -8.21 2.24
N LEU A 62 -27.25 -8.34 1.96
CA LEU A 62 -28.24 -7.29 2.16
C LEU A 62 -29.06 -7.61 3.42
N THR A 63 -29.02 -6.71 4.40
CA THR A 63 -29.80 -6.87 5.63
C THR A 63 -31.24 -6.41 5.44
N GLU A 64 -32.15 -6.91 6.29
CA GLU A 64 -33.56 -6.46 6.31
C GLU A 64 -33.68 -4.95 6.57
N THR A 65 -32.71 -4.35 7.26
CA THR A 65 -32.62 -2.91 7.49
C THR A 65 -31.97 -2.13 6.35
N GLY A 66 -31.80 -2.73 5.17
CA GLY A 66 -31.30 -2.05 3.97
C GLY A 66 -29.78 -1.80 3.92
N LYS A 67 -28.99 -2.48 4.77
CA LYS A 67 -27.52 -2.32 4.76
C LYS A 67 -26.90 -3.29 3.75
N LEU A 68 -25.92 -2.80 3.00
CA LEU A 68 -25.21 -3.57 1.97
C LEU A 68 -23.77 -3.86 2.42
N MET A 69 -23.38 -5.14 2.39
CA MET A 69 -21.99 -5.57 2.45
C MET A 69 -21.64 -6.32 1.17
N VAL A 70 -20.57 -5.94 0.50
CA VAL A 70 -20.02 -6.67 -0.66
C VAL A 70 -18.97 -7.65 -0.15
N MET A 71 -19.13 -8.93 -0.47
CA MET A 71 -18.29 -10.01 0.02
C MET A 71 -17.13 -10.30 -0.95
N GLY A 72 -15.93 -10.55 -0.39
CA GLY A 72 -14.76 -10.93 -1.19
C GLY A 72 -14.42 -9.93 -2.30
N PHE A 73 -14.37 -8.65 -1.96
CA PHE A 73 -14.31 -7.51 -2.88
C PHE A 73 -13.16 -7.65 -3.90
N ARG A 74 -13.47 -7.51 -5.19
CA ARG A 74 -12.49 -7.60 -6.28
C ARG A 74 -12.30 -6.25 -6.96
N VAL A 75 -11.21 -6.14 -7.72
CA VAL A 75 -10.89 -4.93 -8.51
C VAL A 75 -12.08 -4.50 -9.38
N SER A 76 -12.68 -5.45 -10.10
CA SER A 76 -13.83 -5.22 -10.98
C SER A 76 -15.12 -4.82 -10.25
N MET A 77 -15.20 -5.00 -8.93
CA MET A 77 -16.33 -4.57 -8.11
C MET A 77 -16.21 -3.09 -7.69
N SER A 78 -15.11 -2.42 -8.03
CA SER A 78 -14.96 -0.98 -7.79
C SER A 78 -15.90 -0.20 -8.70
N GLY A 79 -16.45 0.90 -8.19
CA GLY A 79 -17.37 1.75 -8.93
C GLY A 79 -18.51 2.29 -8.09
N ALA A 80 -19.51 2.86 -8.77
CA ALA A 80 -20.57 3.62 -8.14
C ALA A 80 -21.69 2.70 -7.67
N TYR A 81 -21.98 2.73 -6.38
CA TYR A 81 -23.10 2.03 -5.77
C TYR A 81 -24.14 3.08 -5.40
N THR A 82 -25.38 2.87 -5.83
CA THR A 82 -26.48 3.77 -5.50
C THR A 82 -27.50 3.02 -4.69
N CYS A 83 -27.96 3.63 -3.59
CA CYS A 83 -29.14 3.14 -2.90
C CYS A 83 -30.29 4.13 -3.02
N THR A 84 -31.50 3.62 -3.23
CA THR A 84 -32.74 4.38 -3.11
C THR A 84 -33.52 3.86 -1.91
N LEU A 85 -33.83 4.76 -0.98
CA LEU A 85 -34.68 4.51 0.17
C LEU A 85 -36.05 5.16 -0.10
N SER A 86 -37.09 4.35 -0.12
CA SER A 86 -38.48 4.82 -0.09
C SER A 86 -39.06 4.51 1.29
N HIS A 87 -39.62 5.51 1.97
CA HIS A 87 -40.21 5.34 3.30
C HIS A 87 -41.35 6.33 3.50
N LYS A 88 -42.12 6.14 4.57
CA LYS A 88 -43.15 7.08 5.00
C LYS A 88 -42.77 7.79 6.29
N VAL A 89 -43.27 9.01 6.44
CA VAL A 89 -43.21 9.80 7.69
C VAL A 89 -44.60 10.34 8.01
N ILE A 90 -44.85 10.62 9.29
CA ILE A 90 -46.09 11.30 9.71
C ILE A 90 -45.83 12.79 9.73
N GLU A 91 -46.57 13.54 8.92
CA GLU A 91 -46.49 14.99 8.94
C GLU A 91 -47.06 15.53 10.26
N THR A 92 -46.26 16.33 10.97
CA THR A 92 -46.61 16.79 12.33
C THR A 92 -47.83 17.71 12.38
N THR A 93 -48.11 18.42 11.29
CA THR A 93 -49.22 19.40 11.20
C THR A 93 -50.54 18.75 10.78
N THR A 94 -50.52 17.82 9.83
CA THR A 94 -51.74 17.23 9.25
C THR A 94 -52.04 15.82 9.77
N GLN A 95 -51.07 15.19 10.48
CA GLN A 95 -51.12 13.78 10.90
C GLN A 95 -51.31 12.78 9.75
N GLN A 96 -50.93 13.16 8.53
CA GLN A 96 -51.00 12.29 7.36
C GLN A 96 -49.68 11.58 7.10
N GLU A 97 -49.76 10.36 6.55
CA GLU A 97 -48.59 9.64 6.03
C GLU A 97 -48.15 10.28 4.71
N ILE A 98 -46.88 10.69 4.64
CA ILE A 98 -46.26 11.22 3.43
C ILE A 98 -45.15 10.27 2.99
N GLU A 99 -45.15 9.92 1.70
CA GLU A 99 -44.08 9.16 1.07
C GLU A 99 -42.87 10.03 0.77
N MET A 100 -41.70 9.54 1.16
CA MET A 100 -40.39 10.15 0.97
C MET A 100 -39.52 9.20 0.16
N VAL A 101 -38.73 9.76 -0.77
CA VAL A 101 -37.78 8.99 -1.58
C VAL A 101 -36.45 9.73 -1.60
N GLU A 102 -35.39 9.04 -1.20
CA GLU A 102 -34.05 9.58 -1.16
C GLU A 102 -33.06 8.64 -1.86
N ALA A 103 -32.02 9.23 -2.45
CA ALA A 103 -30.98 8.49 -3.12
C ALA A 103 -29.60 8.82 -2.53
N TYR A 104 -28.84 7.78 -2.22
CA TYR A 104 -27.53 7.86 -1.59
C TYR A 104 -26.49 7.23 -2.52
N LYS A 105 -25.37 7.93 -2.73
CA LYS A 105 -24.31 7.50 -3.67
C LYS A 105 -23.02 7.20 -2.94
N PHE A 106 -22.46 6.04 -3.24
CA PHE A 106 -21.19 5.56 -2.70
C PHE A 106 -20.23 5.28 -3.84
N MET A 107 -19.00 5.74 -3.70
CA MET A 107 -17.92 5.41 -4.61
C MET A 107 -16.96 4.46 -3.91
N VAL A 108 -17.01 3.19 -4.30
CA VAL A 108 -16.28 2.12 -3.63
C VAL A 108 -15.04 1.77 -4.44
N TYR A 109 -13.87 1.86 -3.83
CA TYR A 109 -12.58 1.59 -4.44
C TYR A 109 -11.89 0.38 -3.83
N ALA A 110 -11.39 -0.51 -4.67
CA ALA A 110 -10.43 -1.52 -4.26
C ALA A 110 -9.09 -0.86 -3.90
N TYR A 111 -8.48 -1.30 -2.80
CA TYR A 111 -7.10 -0.92 -2.46
C TYR A 111 -6.27 -2.12 -1.99
N ARG A 112 -4.96 -1.94 -2.07
CA ARG A 112 -3.93 -2.82 -1.54
C ARG A 112 -2.95 -2.00 -0.70
N GLU A 113 -2.31 -2.66 0.26
CA GLU A 113 -1.13 -2.06 0.89
C GLU A 113 0.00 -1.98 -0.13
N ALA A 114 0.85 -0.95 -0.02
CA ALA A 114 2.00 -0.84 -0.91
C ALA A 114 3.01 -1.96 -0.62
N ASP A 115 3.58 -2.55 -1.66
CA ASP A 115 4.70 -3.48 -1.52
C ASP A 115 5.96 -2.67 -1.16
N HIS A 116 6.60 -2.99 -0.03
CA HIS A 116 7.76 -2.25 0.47
C HIS A 116 9.09 -2.89 0.03
N ALA A 117 10.04 -2.03 -0.32
CA ALA A 117 11.46 -2.34 -0.37
C ALA A 117 12.24 -1.30 0.44
N TYR A 118 13.47 -1.60 0.83
CA TYR A 118 14.30 -0.66 1.59
C TYR A 118 15.57 -0.31 0.81
N GLN A 119 15.69 0.94 0.40
CA GLN A 119 16.92 1.49 -0.12
C GLN A 119 17.87 1.74 1.04
N MET A 120 19.05 1.14 0.97
CA MET A 120 20.07 1.27 1.99
C MET A 120 21.28 1.99 1.44
N SER A 121 21.86 2.84 2.28
CA SER A 121 23.08 3.58 2.00
C SER A 121 24.01 3.48 3.20
N VAL A 122 25.30 3.30 2.94
CA VAL A 122 26.33 3.26 3.98
C VAL A 122 27.65 3.80 3.44
N ARG A 123 28.46 4.42 4.30
CA ARG A 123 29.76 4.97 3.93
C ARG A 123 30.89 4.31 4.70
N PHE A 124 32.02 4.17 4.01
CA PHE A 124 33.26 3.69 4.58
C PHE A 124 34.42 4.64 4.24
N SER A 125 35.33 4.89 5.16
CA SER A 125 36.58 5.59 4.86
C SER A 125 37.60 4.61 4.30
N THR A 126 38.45 5.07 3.39
CA THR A 126 39.56 4.30 2.80
C THR A 126 40.80 5.18 2.66
N THR A 127 41.96 4.57 2.50
CA THR A 127 43.23 5.29 2.29
C THR A 127 43.33 5.87 0.87
N LEU A 128 42.74 5.19 -0.11
CA LEU A 128 42.58 5.69 -1.47
C LEU A 128 41.49 4.90 -2.23
N CYS A 129 40.99 5.48 -3.32
CA CYS A 129 40.06 4.79 -4.21
C CYS A 129 40.78 3.78 -5.11
N ARG A 130 40.54 2.48 -4.89
CA ARG A 130 41.09 1.37 -5.69
C ARG A 130 39.95 0.47 -6.15
N GLN A 131 39.51 0.67 -7.39
CA GLN A 131 38.33 0.01 -7.94
C GLN A 131 38.25 -1.51 -7.70
N LYS A 132 39.38 -2.24 -7.82
CA LYS A 132 39.45 -3.70 -7.58
C LYS A 132 39.29 -4.07 -6.11
N THR A 133 39.99 -3.39 -5.19
CA THR A 133 39.91 -3.66 -3.75
C THR A 133 38.55 -3.27 -3.19
N ASP A 134 38.05 -2.10 -3.62
CA ASP A 134 36.74 -1.58 -3.22
C ASP A 134 35.64 -2.54 -3.68
N GLY A 135 35.69 -3.00 -4.93
CA GLY A 135 34.72 -3.96 -5.47
C GLY A 135 34.73 -5.30 -4.74
N LEU A 136 35.91 -5.83 -4.39
CA LEU A 136 36.03 -7.05 -3.60
C LEU A 136 35.45 -6.89 -2.19
N PHE A 137 35.70 -5.75 -1.55
CA PHE A 137 35.14 -5.43 -0.24
C PHE A 137 33.60 -5.37 -0.29
N VAL A 138 33.04 -4.60 -1.23
CA VAL A 138 31.59 -4.47 -1.38
C VAL A 138 30.95 -5.82 -1.69
N SER A 139 31.54 -6.63 -2.58
CA SER A 139 31.03 -7.97 -2.88
C SER A 139 30.96 -8.87 -1.64
N LYS A 140 32.01 -8.87 -0.79
CA LYS A 140 32.02 -9.64 0.46
C LYS A 140 30.99 -9.10 1.46
N LEU A 141 30.90 -7.78 1.62
CA LEU A 141 29.92 -7.15 2.49
C LEU A 141 28.49 -7.56 2.11
N ILE A 142 28.13 -7.46 0.83
CA ILE A 142 26.79 -7.82 0.35
C ILE A 142 26.50 -9.30 0.58
N LYS A 143 27.47 -10.21 0.39
CA LYS A 143 27.29 -11.64 0.69
C LYS A 143 27.03 -11.90 2.19
N ILE A 144 27.75 -11.21 3.07
CA ILE A 144 27.52 -11.30 4.52
C ILE A 144 26.14 -10.78 4.87
N LEU A 145 25.76 -9.60 4.38
CA LEU A 145 24.44 -9.04 4.64
C LEU A 145 23.32 -9.95 4.10
N GLN A 146 23.49 -10.53 2.91
CA GLN A 146 22.54 -11.46 2.31
C GLN A 146 22.33 -12.71 3.19
N SER A 147 23.39 -13.26 3.78
CA SER A 147 23.25 -14.42 4.67
C SER A 147 22.52 -14.09 5.98
N THR A 148 22.58 -12.83 6.45
CA THR A 148 21.85 -12.42 7.67
C THR A 148 20.33 -12.32 7.49
N ILE A 149 19.85 -12.23 6.25
CA ILE A 149 18.44 -12.01 5.93
C ILE A 149 17.80 -13.13 5.09
N SER A 150 18.58 -14.11 4.62
CA SER A 150 18.11 -15.12 3.64
C SER A 150 16.92 -15.95 4.14
N HIS A 151 16.87 -16.28 5.43
CA HIS A 151 15.76 -17.02 6.04
C HIS A 151 14.45 -16.22 6.09
N LEU A 152 14.49 -14.91 5.87
CA LEU A 152 13.31 -14.05 5.74
C LEU A 152 12.76 -14.01 4.31
N THR A 153 13.28 -14.84 3.40
CA THR A 153 12.97 -14.82 1.96
C THR A 153 13.15 -13.43 1.33
N CYS A 154 14.11 -12.67 1.85
CA CYS A 154 14.49 -11.37 1.32
C CYS A 154 15.85 -11.47 0.63
N HIS A 155 16.08 -10.61 -0.37
CA HIS A 155 17.37 -10.52 -1.03
C HIS A 155 17.85 -9.08 -1.18
N ILE A 156 19.14 -8.95 -1.46
CA ILE A 156 19.79 -7.71 -1.84
C ILE A 156 19.92 -7.65 -3.36
N THR A 157 19.42 -6.57 -3.95
CA THR A 157 19.53 -6.27 -5.38
C THR A 157 20.09 -4.87 -5.60
N LYS A 158 20.39 -4.54 -6.87
CA LYS A 158 20.83 -3.20 -7.29
C LYS A 158 21.99 -2.64 -6.47
N SER A 159 22.90 -3.51 -6.02
CA SER A 159 24.08 -3.10 -5.27
C SER A 159 25.02 -2.30 -6.16
N SER A 160 25.44 -1.13 -5.68
CA SER A 160 26.37 -0.24 -6.38
C SER A 160 27.28 0.45 -5.38
N TYR A 161 28.44 0.91 -5.87
CA TYR A 161 29.37 1.68 -5.05
C TYR A 161 30.07 2.76 -5.85
N LYS A 162 30.44 3.85 -5.17
CA LYS A 162 31.25 4.94 -5.72
C LYS A 162 32.27 5.36 -4.66
N CYS A 163 33.51 5.58 -5.06
CA CYS A 163 34.55 6.10 -4.19
C CYS A 163 34.87 7.55 -4.58
N HIS A 164 34.93 8.43 -3.58
CA HIS A 164 35.13 9.86 -3.77
C HIS A 164 36.28 10.36 -2.89
N SER A 165 37.06 11.32 -3.41
CA SER A 165 37.97 12.13 -2.59
C SER A 165 37.21 13.34 -2.05
N ILE A 166 37.20 13.48 -0.72
CA ILE A 166 36.46 14.50 0.01
C ILE A 166 37.46 15.38 0.75
N ARG A 167 37.44 16.68 0.47
CA ARG A 167 38.21 17.65 1.23
C ARG A 167 37.37 18.12 2.41
N THR A 168 37.84 17.86 3.62
CA THR A 168 37.22 18.40 4.84
C THR A 168 38.02 19.59 5.38
N PRO A 169 37.37 20.59 6.00
CA PRO A 169 38.08 21.75 6.54
C PRO A 169 39.11 21.39 7.62
N LYS A 170 38.84 20.34 8.42
CA LYS A 170 39.65 19.97 9.60
C LYS A 170 40.67 18.86 9.33
N ASN A 171 40.36 17.90 8.45
CA ASN A 171 41.15 16.67 8.30
C ASN A 171 41.78 16.52 6.91
N GLY A 172 41.81 17.60 6.11
CA GLY A 172 42.41 17.58 4.78
C GLY A 172 41.66 16.70 3.78
N LEU A 173 42.40 16.08 2.86
CA LEU A 173 41.85 15.19 1.84
C LEU A 173 41.63 13.79 2.42
N GLN A 174 40.41 13.30 2.33
CA GLN A 174 39.99 11.96 2.76
C GLN A 174 39.35 11.22 1.58
N TYR A 175 39.25 9.89 1.66
CA TYR A 175 38.57 9.10 0.64
C TYR A 175 37.43 8.31 1.30
N GLU A 176 36.23 8.39 0.70
CA GLU A 176 35.05 7.69 1.19
C GLU A 176 34.42 6.85 0.09
N LEU A 177 34.07 5.62 0.45
CA LEU A 177 33.34 4.65 -0.35
C LEU A 177 31.86 4.67 0.05
N PHE A 178 31.02 5.07 -0.90
CA PHE A 178 29.57 5.11 -0.77
C PHE A 178 28.99 3.85 -1.37
N VAL A 179 28.30 3.05 -0.56
CA VAL A 179 27.67 1.80 -0.98
C VAL A 179 26.16 1.95 -0.88
N ASN A 180 25.46 1.60 -1.95
CA ASN A 180 24.01 1.63 -2.03
C ASN A 180 23.48 0.28 -2.48
N PHE A 181 22.39 -0.19 -1.89
CA PHE A 181 21.75 -1.45 -2.28
C PHE A 181 20.27 -1.44 -1.89
N LEU A 182 19.48 -2.31 -2.52
CA LEU A 182 18.05 -2.44 -2.28
C LEU A 182 17.77 -3.78 -1.61
N VAL A 183 17.01 -3.77 -0.51
CA VAL A 183 16.48 -4.99 0.11
C VAL A 183 15.05 -5.20 -0.33
N ASN A 184 14.78 -6.35 -0.93
CA ASN A 184 13.50 -6.68 -1.56
C ASN A 184 12.92 -7.98 -0.96
N PRO A 185 11.59 -8.04 -0.72
CA PRO A 185 10.93 -9.21 -0.11
C PRO A 185 10.74 -10.42 -1.03
N PHE A 186 11.04 -10.30 -2.33
CA PHE A 186 10.69 -11.30 -3.34
C PHE A 186 11.88 -12.19 -3.74
N ALA A 187 12.56 -12.78 -2.75
CA ALA A 187 13.61 -13.77 -3.02
C ALA A 187 13.03 -15.15 -3.33
N PRO A 188 13.75 -16.03 -4.05
CA PRO A 188 13.25 -17.38 -4.38
C PRO A 188 12.64 -18.09 -3.17
N GLY A 189 11.42 -18.62 -3.34
CA GLY A 189 10.65 -19.26 -2.26
C GLY A 189 9.72 -18.30 -1.50
N TRP A 190 9.63 -17.02 -1.89
CA TRP A 190 8.65 -16.08 -1.31
C TRP A 190 7.20 -16.51 -1.62
N GLU A 191 6.96 -17.12 -2.78
CA GLU A 191 5.65 -17.57 -3.23
C GLU A 191 5.07 -18.68 -2.34
N GLU A 192 5.90 -19.61 -1.86
CA GLU A 192 5.48 -20.72 -0.98
C GLU A 192 4.93 -20.22 0.36
N ILE A 193 5.37 -19.06 0.82
CA ILE A 193 4.85 -18.40 2.02
C ILE A 193 3.44 -17.87 1.76
N CYS A 194 3.17 -17.43 0.53
CA CYS A 194 1.89 -16.87 0.11
C CYS A 194 0.87 -17.95 -0.25
N GLN A 195 1.28 -19.12 -0.77
CA GLN A 195 0.39 -20.22 -1.14
C GLN A 195 -0.45 -20.78 0.03
N LYS A 196 -0.06 -20.51 1.27
CA LYS A 196 -0.81 -20.91 2.47
C LYS A 196 -1.98 -19.98 2.81
N VAL A 197 -2.15 -18.88 2.09
CA VAL A 197 -3.21 -17.88 2.33
C VAL A 197 -4.03 -17.74 1.04
N PRO A 198 -5.37 -17.88 1.08
CA PRO A 198 -6.20 -17.67 -0.11
C PRO A 198 -6.26 -16.19 -0.58
N TYR A 199 -5.54 -15.28 0.07
CA TYR A 199 -5.64 -13.82 -0.07
C TYR A 199 -4.26 -13.13 -0.02
N ASP A 200 -4.25 -11.81 -0.24
CA ASP A 200 -3.06 -11.01 -0.44
C ASP A 200 -1.94 -11.20 0.59
N CYS A 201 -0.72 -11.36 0.09
CA CYS A 201 0.47 -11.71 0.86
C CYS A 201 1.28 -10.48 1.33
N GLU A 202 0.82 -9.27 0.99
CA GLU A 202 1.60 -8.03 1.19
C GLU A 202 1.94 -7.81 2.66
N ASP A 203 1.02 -8.09 3.58
CA ASP A 203 1.26 -7.97 5.02
C ASP A 203 2.43 -8.85 5.49
N VAL A 204 2.57 -10.05 4.92
CA VAL A 204 3.64 -11.01 5.27
C VAL A 204 4.97 -10.58 4.66
N THR A 205 4.98 -10.23 3.36
CA THR A 205 6.18 -9.78 2.66
C THR A 205 6.71 -8.48 3.26
N ASN A 206 5.83 -7.50 3.51
CA ASN A 206 6.15 -6.22 4.13
C ASN A 206 6.71 -6.38 5.55
N ARG A 207 6.13 -7.28 6.35
CA ARG A 207 6.67 -7.59 7.68
C ARG A 207 8.08 -8.18 7.60
N ARG A 208 8.32 -9.11 6.67
CA ARG A 208 9.62 -9.78 6.50
C ARG A 208 10.70 -8.83 6.02
N VAL A 209 10.42 -7.97 5.03
CA VAL A 209 11.41 -7.01 4.54
C VAL A 209 11.73 -5.93 5.58
N ARG A 210 10.75 -5.51 6.38
CA ARG A 210 11.02 -4.64 7.54
C ARG A 210 11.96 -5.31 8.54
N GLN A 211 11.71 -6.59 8.87
CA GLN A 211 12.61 -7.36 9.74
C GLN A 211 14.02 -7.52 9.13
N ALA A 212 14.13 -7.72 7.82
CA ALA A 212 15.41 -7.79 7.12
C ALA A 212 16.16 -6.45 7.22
N ALA A 213 15.45 -5.33 7.03
CA ALA A 213 16.02 -3.99 7.16
C ALA A 213 16.51 -3.70 8.58
N GLU A 214 15.73 -4.05 9.60
CA GLU A 214 16.13 -3.93 11.00
C GLU A 214 17.36 -4.79 11.34
N ARG A 215 17.46 -6.01 10.79
CA ARG A 215 18.64 -6.88 10.99
C ARG A 215 19.90 -6.29 10.38
N ILE A 216 19.82 -5.75 9.18
CA ILE A 216 20.96 -5.07 8.54
C ILE A 216 21.33 -3.80 9.32
N GLY A 217 20.35 -3.04 9.81
CA GLY A 217 20.60 -1.91 10.70
C GLY A 217 21.34 -2.31 11.98
N LYS A 218 20.93 -3.41 12.62
CA LYS A 218 21.63 -3.98 13.78
C LYS A 218 23.06 -4.42 13.44
N PHE A 219 23.30 -5.01 12.27
CA PHE A 219 24.64 -5.36 11.82
C PHE A 219 25.58 -4.15 11.79
N PHE A 220 25.15 -3.04 11.17
CA PHE A 220 25.98 -1.82 11.13
C PHE A 220 26.13 -1.15 12.48
N HIS A 221 25.08 -1.20 13.31
CA HIS A 221 25.16 -0.73 14.70
C HIS A 221 26.19 -1.52 15.51
N GLN A 222 26.23 -2.85 15.38
CA GLN A 222 27.20 -3.71 16.06
C GLN A 222 28.61 -3.56 15.50
N LEU A 223 28.76 -3.37 14.18
CA LEU A 223 30.06 -3.15 13.53
C LEU A 223 30.81 -1.96 14.15
N LYS A 224 30.08 -0.90 14.52
CA LYS A 224 30.63 0.25 15.26
C LYS A 224 31.26 -0.14 16.59
N HIS A 225 30.68 -1.07 17.33
CA HIS A 225 31.18 -1.50 18.63
C HIS A 225 32.42 -2.41 18.49
N VAL A 226 32.37 -3.38 17.57
CA VAL A 226 33.46 -4.34 17.34
C VAL A 226 34.72 -3.62 16.85
N LEU A 227 34.59 -2.69 15.90
CA LEU A 227 35.74 -1.94 15.36
C LEU A 227 36.43 -1.06 16.40
N LYS A 228 35.74 -0.59 17.44
CA LYS A 228 36.32 0.23 18.51
C LYS A 228 37.04 -0.57 19.58
N ASN A 229 36.59 -1.80 19.84
CA ASN A 229 36.97 -2.55 21.03
C ASN A 229 37.82 -3.80 20.76
N GLU A 230 37.71 -4.41 19.57
CA GLU A 230 38.30 -5.75 19.33
C GLU A 230 39.42 -5.77 18.28
N PHE A 231 39.58 -4.71 17.48
CA PHE A 231 40.61 -4.68 16.43
C PHE A 231 41.89 -3.97 16.91
N HIS A 232 42.96 -4.74 17.10
CA HIS A 232 44.30 -4.21 17.40
C HIS A 232 44.98 -3.53 16.20
N ALA A 233 44.60 -3.91 14.97
CA ALA A 233 45.10 -3.31 13.74
C ALA A 233 43.98 -2.56 13.02
N VAL A 234 44.26 -1.33 12.62
CA VAL A 234 43.32 -0.43 11.97
C VAL A 234 43.04 -0.92 10.54
N PRO A 235 41.79 -1.30 10.18
CA PRO A 235 41.48 -1.77 8.83
C PRO A 235 41.70 -0.69 7.76
N THR A 236 42.06 -1.10 6.54
CA THR A 236 42.21 -0.17 5.41
C THR A 236 40.89 0.49 4.99
N ILE A 237 39.77 -0.23 5.14
CA ILE A 237 38.42 0.27 4.87
C ILE A 237 37.65 0.24 6.20
N GLN A 238 37.18 1.40 6.68
CA GLN A 238 36.55 1.52 8.00
C GLN A 238 35.14 2.07 7.88
N TYR A 239 34.25 1.59 8.73
CA TYR A 239 32.88 2.11 8.78
C TYR A 239 32.88 3.58 9.24
N VAL A 240 32.14 4.44 8.52
CA VAL A 240 31.91 5.82 8.96
C VAL A 240 30.73 5.83 9.92
N ASP A 241 30.99 6.23 11.17
CA ASP A 241 29.97 6.29 12.23
C ASP A 241 28.73 7.07 11.78
N ASN A 242 27.55 6.49 12.06
CA ASN A 242 26.23 7.06 11.74
C ASN A 242 26.00 7.34 10.24
N SER A 243 26.75 6.68 9.35
CA SER A 243 26.56 6.81 7.90
C SER A 243 25.48 5.90 7.32
N PHE A 244 25.03 4.90 8.08
CA PHE A 244 24.01 3.97 7.62
C PHE A 244 22.63 4.64 7.63
N SER A 245 21.94 4.58 6.51
CA SER A 245 20.55 5.00 6.37
C SER A 245 19.72 3.93 5.65
N MET A 246 18.44 3.87 5.99
CA MET A 246 17.45 3.06 5.30
C MET A 246 16.24 3.94 4.97
N THR A 247 15.79 3.90 3.73
CA THR A 247 14.62 4.64 3.26
C THR A 247 13.63 3.64 2.64
N PRO A 248 12.37 3.59 3.10
CA PRO A 248 11.36 2.75 2.48
C PRO A 248 11.04 3.27 1.06
N ILE A 249 10.85 2.34 0.14
CA ILE A 249 10.37 2.58 -1.21
C ILE A 249 9.09 1.77 -1.36
N ASP A 250 8.03 2.47 -1.74
CA ASP A 250 6.74 1.87 -2.03
C ASP A 250 6.64 1.51 -3.50
N SER A 251 5.98 0.39 -3.78
CA SER A 251 5.56 -0.01 -5.11
C SER A 251 4.10 -0.45 -5.08
N CYS A 252 3.37 -0.17 -6.15
CA CYS A 252 2.00 -0.64 -6.33
C CYS A 252 1.98 -1.71 -7.41
N ARG A 253 1.18 -2.75 -7.25
CA ARG A 253 1.02 -3.75 -8.30
C ARG A 253 0.33 -3.13 -9.53
N PRO A 254 0.51 -3.71 -10.73
CA PRO A 254 -0.19 -3.28 -11.93
C PRO A 254 -1.69 -3.08 -11.69
N GLY A 255 -2.26 -2.06 -12.30
CA GLY A 255 -3.65 -1.63 -12.10
C GLY A 255 -3.90 -0.80 -10.84
N PHE A 256 -2.89 -0.51 -10.01
CA PHE A 256 -3.01 0.33 -8.82
C PHE A 256 -2.01 1.49 -8.82
N GLY A 257 -2.34 2.53 -8.07
CA GLY A 257 -1.47 3.69 -7.85
C GLY A 257 -1.80 4.42 -6.54
N LYS A 258 -0.88 5.28 -6.10
CA LYS A 258 -1.02 6.15 -4.93
C LYS A 258 -1.42 7.53 -5.38
N SER A 259 -2.34 8.15 -4.65
CA SER A 259 -2.69 9.56 -4.86
C SER A 259 -3.12 10.19 -3.54
N HIS A 260 -2.29 11.09 -3.04
CA HIS A 260 -2.57 11.81 -1.79
C HIS A 260 -3.74 12.78 -1.93
N HIS A 261 -3.93 13.35 -3.12
CA HIS A 261 -4.96 14.35 -3.39
C HIS A 261 -6.35 13.73 -3.53
N THR A 262 -6.47 12.61 -4.25
CA THR A 262 -7.76 11.96 -4.52
C THR A 262 -8.15 10.98 -3.42
N HIS A 263 -7.18 10.37 -2.72
CA HIS A 263 -7.43 9.34 -1.72
C HIS A 263 -6.87 9.71 -0.35
N GLN A 264 -7.34 10.83 0.21
CA GLN A 264 -6.87 11.36 1.50
C GLN A 264 -6.97 10.34 2.64
N ASN A 265 -8.04 9.52 2.65
CA ASN A 265 -8.28 8.47 3.66
C ASN A 265 -7.42 7.21 3.47
N CYS A 266 -6.67 7.10 2.38
CA CYS A 266 -5.80 5.96 2.06
C CYS A 266 -4.50 6.42 1.38
N ALA A 267 -3.92 7.53 1.85
CA ALA A 267 -2.78 8.20 1.21
C ALA A 267 -1.54 7.31 1.00
N SER A 268 -1.34 6.32 1.90
CA SER A 268 -0.25 5.36 1.83
C SER A 268 -0.56 4.13 0.99
N CYS A 269 -1.83 3.93 0.63
CA CYS A 269 -2.34 2.74 -0.05
C CYS A 269 -2.18 2.83 -1.57
N CYS A 270 -2.10 1.67 -2.19
CA CYS A 270 -2.25 1.52 -3.64
C CYS A 270 -3.74 1.35 -3.94
N VAL A 271 -4.38 2.40 -4.45
CA VAL A 271 -5.79 2.40 -4.85
C VAL A 271 -5.91 2.03 -6.31
N VAL A 272 -6.98 1.31 -6.67
CA VAL A 272 -7.25 0.90 -8.04
C VAL A 272 -7.27 2.09 -9.00
N CYS A 273 -6.63 1.95 -10.15
CA CYS A 273 -6.70 2.97 -11.21
C CYS A 273 -8.13 3.10 -11.73
N VAL A 274 -8.62 4.33 -11.82
CA VAL A 274 -9.99 4.63 -12.28
C VAL A 274 -10.11 4.43 -13.79
N PRO A 275 -11.32 4.20 -14.33
CA PRO A 275 -11.57 4.15 -15.76
C PRO A 275 -10.95 5.35 -16.51
N GLY A 276 -10.27 5.07 -17.62
CA GLY A 276 -9.49 6.04 -18.38
C GLY A 276 -8.05 6.23 -17.88
N THR A 277 -7.62 5.44 -16.89
CA THR A 277 -6.25 5.39 -16.40
C THR A 277 -5.75 3.96 -16.29
N TYR A 278 -4.43 3.77 -16.32
CA TYR A 278 -3.80 2.46 -16.22
C TYR A 278 -2.46 2.51 -15.48
N SER A 279 -2.01 1.38 -14.97
CA SER A 279 -0.68 1.21 -14.38
C SER A 279 -0.08 -0.12 -14.83
N PRO A 280 0.97 -0.12 -15.69
CA PRO A 280 1.48 -1.35 -16.32
C PRO A 280 2.55 -2.07 -15.51
N ASN A 281 3.08 -1.44 -14.48
CA ASN A 281 4.26 -1.92 -13.77
C ASN A 281 4.17 -1.56 -12.29
N ASN A 282 5.27 -1.77 -11.57
CA ASN A 282 5.33 -1.57 -10.13
C ASN A 282 5.49 -0.10 -9.70
N GLU A 283 5.19 0.85 -10.59
CA GLU A 283 5.17 2.27 -10.25
C GLU A 283 3.97 2.63 -9.38
N VAL A 284 4.06 3.77 -8.72
CA VAL A 284 3.04 4.23 -7.77
C VAL A 284 2.02 5.17 -8.40
N THR A 285 1.97 5.31 -9.73
CA THR A 285 1.12 6.29 -10.40
C THR A 285 0.23 5.65 -11.46
N CYS A 286 -1.05 6.02 -11.45
CA CYS A 286 -1.96 5.73 -12.56
C CYS A 286 -1.76 6.79 -13.65
N ARG A 287 -1.53 6.32 -14.89
CA ARG A 287 -1.31 7.16 -16.07
C ARG A 287 -2.60 7.28 -16.87
N THR A 288 -2.83 8.41 -17.51
CA THR A 288 -4.01 8.60 -18.37
C THR A 288 -3.92 7.75 -19.64
N CYS A 289 -5.07 7.24 -20.10
CA CYS A 289 -5.20 6.47 -21.33
C CYS A 289 -6.55 6.74 -22.00
N ALA A 290 -6.50 7.14 -23.28
CA ALA A 290 -7.72 7.41 -24.06
C ALA A 290 -8.38 6.13 -24.60
N SER A 291 -7.70 4.98 -24.54
CA SER A 291 -8.20 3.71 -25.09
C SER A 291 -9.48 3.26 -24.39
N PRO A 292 -10.50 2.80 -25.15
CA PRO A 292 -11.71 2.22 -24.57
C PRO A 292 -11.43 1.05 -23.63
N GLN A 293 -10.36 0.28 -23.88
CA GLN A 293 -9.98 -0.87 -23.06
C GLN A 293 -9.53 -0.48 -21.64
N ALA A 294 -9.05 0.76 -21.47
CA ALA A 294 -8.70 1.31 -20.17
C ALA A 294 -9.90 1.90 -19.41
N ARG A 295 -11.13 1.83 -19.95
CA ARG A 295 -12.37 2.30 -19.28
C ARG A 295 -12.91 1.29 -18.27
N VAL A 296 -12.03 0.58 -17.60
CA VAL A 296 -12.33 -0.36 -16.53
C VAL A 296 -11.47 -0.01 -15.32
N TYR A 297 -11.95 -0.35 -14.13
CA TYR A 297 -11.14 -0.21 -12.92
C TYR A 297 -9.97 -1.18 -12.97
N GLY A 298 -8.77 -0.66 -12.68
CA GLY A 298 -7.55 -1.45 -12.58
C GLY A 298 -6.94 -1.85 -13.90
N ALA A 299 -7.11 -1.05 -14.95
CA ALA A 299 -6.47 -1.33 -16.24
C ALA A 299 -4.93 -1.40 -16.08
N GLU A 300 -4.34 -2.44 -16.65
CA GLU A 300 -2.88 -2.66 -16.64
C GLU A 300 -2.22 -2.21 -17.94
N PHE A 301 -2.99 -2.03 -19.02
CA PHE A 301 -2.46 -1.72 -20.34
C PHE A 301 -3.21 -0.56 -20.99
N CYS A 302 -2.52 0.14 -21.89
CA CYS A 302 -3.08 1.16 -22.76
C CYS A 302 -2.69 0.82 -24.20
N TYR A 303 -3.61 0.19 -24.93
CA TYR A 303 -3.45 -0.17 -26.34
C TYR A 303 -4.22 0.79 -27.24
#